data_AF-A0A3M1MXD6-F1
#
_entry.id   AF-A0A3M1MXD6-F1
#
_cell.length_a   1.000
_cell.length_b   1.000
_cell.length_c   1.000
_cell.angle_alpha   90.00
_cell.angle_beta   90.00
_cell.angle_gamma   90.00
#
_symmetry.space_group_name_H-M   'P 1'
#
loop_
_entity.id
_entity.type
_entity.pdbx_description
1 polymer ?
#
loop_
_entity_poly.entity_id
_entity_poly.type
_entity_poly.pdbx_seq_one_letter_code
_entity_poly.pdbx_strand_id
1 'polypeptide(L)'
;MAEDALFVVTVASEKGGVGKTTIATNLAVYLKALCEDLPVTIASFDNHFSVDNMFAIGGRSGRTVAALFDQAPLEQAVSLGEYGVGFLRSERRFELDQPDDHARLRRKLAASGLRGILVLDTRPLLDGLTRQALEAADLVLVPVKDRPSLVNAASVVAAAGDNGSGGRVWLVPSLIDGRLRLSNGAGMRDYLTVMAGERDLQVAPVAISKSPKVESLAAGFGSRIHPVLTRARGTAVHRQLRDLAAFVLDQRKAALDRADLRCALVSDDSLPARLRQRLKPACPLCGRPASGASGVLLLARSGRLLAAIHDGCFDRLLKSTETGSMVTRDSGFLAFQLTGRGVSGAAAECRLALFDRQGMLQLEEQLATSAADLVAGLFAALTGQDNSSLTRETAIVPLNGQPPAKLLKSGADADWRRRARAVWRSLNDQS
;
A
#
# COMPACT_ATOMS: atom_id res chain seq x y z
N MET A 1 18.85 -1.55 8.08
CA MET A 1 17.73 -0.61 8.37
C MET A 1 16.50 -0.85 7.49
N ALA A 2 16.63 -1.22 6.21
CA ALA A 2 15.46 -1.55 5.37
C ALA A 2 14.84 -2.93 5.69
N GLU A 3 15.62 -3.88 6.21
CA GLU A 3 15.17 -5.26 6.48
C GLU A 3 14.04 -5.38 7.51
N ASP A 4 13.85 -4.38 8.38
CA ASP A 4 12.81 -4.39 9.42
C ASP A 4 11.58 -3.55 9.07
N ALA A 5 11.51 -2.99 7.86
CA ALA A 5 10.37 -2.14 7.49
C ALA A 5 9.04 -2.91 7.58
N LEU A 6 7.98 -2.18 7.95
CA LEU A 6 6.65 -2.74 8.15
C LEU A 6 6.05 -3.20 6.83
N PHE A 7 5.68 -4.47 6.76
CA PHE A 7 4.93 -5.07 5.67
C PHE A 7 3.55 -5.48 6.17
N VAL A 8 2.49 -4.90 5.61
CA VAL A 8 1.11 -5.11 6.05
C VAL A 8 0.42 -6.14 5.15
N VAL A 9 -0.05 -7.23 5.74
CA VAL A 9 -0.83 -8.28 5.07
C VAL A 9 -2.27 -8.20 5.54
N THR A 10 -3.21 -7.91 4.64
CA THR A 10 -4.65 -7.87 4.97
C THR A 10 -5.35 -9.10 4.41
N VAL A 11 -6.02 -9.87 5.26
CA VAL A 11 -6.86 -11.01 4.85
C VAL A 11 -8.31 -10.56 4.80
N ALA A 12 -8.83 -10.32 3.59
CA ALA A 12 -10.14 -9.71 3.38
C ALA A 12 -11.05 -10.51 2.45
N SER A 13 -12.35 -10.51 2.74
CA SER A 13 -13.39 -11.10 1.89
C SER A 13 -14.75 -10.71 2.44
N GLU A 14 -15.64 -10.22 1.57
CA GLU A 14 -17.04 -9.92 1.91
C GLU A 14 -17.84 -11.19 2.26
N LYS A 15 -17.33 -12.37 1.93
CA LYS A 15 -18.02 -13.63 2.25
C LYS A 15 -17.59 -14.15 3.62
N GLY A 16 -18.58 -14.46 4.47
CA GLY A 16 -18.38 -15.21 5.71
C GLY A 16 -18.01 -16.68 5.44
N GLY A 17 -17.22 -17.28 6.35
CA GLY A 17 -16.93 -18.72 6.30
C GLY A 17 -16.09 -19.18 5.09
N VAL A 18 -15.19 -18.32 4.59
CA VAL A 18 -14.16 -18.65 3.59
C VAL A 18 -12.80 -18.97 4.22
N GLY A 19 -12.69 -18.89 5.55
CA GLY A 19 -11.47 -19.19 6.29
C GLY A 19 -10.52 -18.00 6.53
N LYS A 20 -10.98 -16.75 6.44
CA LYS A 20 -10.19 -15.52 6.68
C LYS A 20 -9.36 -15.59 7.96
N THR A 21 -10.03 -15.70 9.10
CA THR A 21 -9.40 -15.74 10.40
C THR A 21 -8.49 -16.95 10.58
N THR A 22 -8.90 -18.12 10.09
CA THR A 22 -8.06 -19.32 10.12
C THR A 22 -6.75 -19.09 9.37
N ILE A 23 -6.82 -18.46 8.19
CA ILE A 23 -5.65 -18.09 7.40
C ILE A 23 -4.83 -17.03 8.15
N ALA A 24 -5.43 -15.92 8.59
CA ALA A 24 -4.71 -14.82 9.25
C ALA A 24 -3.95 -15.27 10.52
N THR A 25 -4.65 -15.97 11.43
CA THR A 25 -4.08 -16.44 12.70
C THR A 25 -2.99 -17.47 12.49
N ASN A 26 -3.20 -18.45 11.61
CA ASN A 26 -2.16 -19.44 11.34
C ASN A 26 -1.01 -18.83 10.55
N LEU A 27 -1.26 -17.96 9.58
CA LEU A 27 -0.22 -17.28 8.82
C LEU A 27 0.78 -16.58 9.75
N ALA A 28 0.29 -15.84 10.75
CA ALA A 28 1.16 -15.20 11.74
C ALA A 28 2.06 -16.21 12.47
N VAL A 29 1.51 -17.36 12.88
CA VAL A 29 2.27 -18.44 13.55
C VAL A 29 3.31 -19.08 12.61
N TYR A 30 2.97 -19.34 11.35
CA TYR A 30 3.92 -19.92 10.39
C TYR A 30 5.01 -18.93 9.97
N LEU A 31 4.69 -17.64 9.81
CA LEU A 31 5.70 -16.61 9.55
C LEU A 31 6.75 -16.58 10.66
N LYS A 32 6.31 -16.61 11.93
CA LYS A 32 7.22 -16.65 13.08
C LYS A 32 8.01 -17.95 13.16
N ALA A 33 7.41 -19.08 12.79
CA ALA A 33 8.09 -20.38 12.76
C ALA A 33 9.12 -20.50 11.62
N LEU A 34 8.92 -19.83 10.49
CA LEU A 34 9.87 -19.82 9.36
C LEU A 34 11.00 -18.81 9.55
N CYS A 35 10.74 -17.71 10.26
CA CYS A 35 11.70 -16.65 10.54
C CYS A 35 11.58 -16.23 12.02
N GLU A 36 12.32 -16.90 12.90
CA GLU A 36 12.21 -16.72 14.35
C GLU A 36 12.52 -15.28 14.80
N ASP A 37 13.46 -14.60 14.14
CA ASP A 37 13.82 -13.22 14.49
C ASP A 37 12.86 -12.16 13.93
N LEU A 38 12.01 -12.53 12.96
CA LEU A 38 11.09 -11.58 12.31
C LEU A 38 10.00 -11.16 13.31
N PRO A 39 9.82 -9.85 13.58
CA PRO A 39 8.64 -9.40 14.32
C PRO A 39 7.38 -9.68 13.51
N VAL A 40 6.44 -10.40 14.10
CA VAL A 40 5.13 -10.68 13.49
C VAL A 40 4.06 -10.25 14.47
N THR A 41 3.18 -9.36 14.03
CA THR A 41 2.05 -8.86 14.81
C THR A 41 0.74 -9.22 14.13
N ILE A 42 -0.28 -9.61 14.89
CA ILE A 42 -1.64 -9.82 14.37
C ILE A 42 -2.65 -8.91 15.07
N ALA A 43 -3.57 -8.35 14.29
CA ALA A 43 -4.73 -7.64 14.79
C ALA A 43 -5.97 -8.05 13.98
N SER A 44 -7.15 -8.07 14.63
CA SER A 44 -8.40 -8.42 13.97
C SER A 44 -9.43 -7.32 14.16
N PHE A 45 -10.01 -6.88 13.04
CA PHE A 45 -11.21 -6.04 13.01
C PHE A 45 -12.49 -6.87 13.11
N ASP A 46 -12.40 -8.21 13.11
CA ASP A 46 -13.58 -9.07 13.28
C ASP A 46 -14.12 -9.01 14.71
N ASN A 47 -15.40 -8.67 14.83
CA ASN A 47 -16.12 -8.62 16.10
C ASN A 47 -16.69 -9.99 16.51
N HIS A 48 -16.77 -10.96 15.59
CA HIS A 48 -17.25 -12.32 15.85
C HIS A 48 -16.14 -13.25 16.34
N PHE A 49 -14.89 -12.95 15.97
CA PHE A 49 -13.74 -13.76 16.34
C PHE A 49 -12.73 -12.97 17.18
N SER A 50 -12.19 -13.59 18.21
CA SER A 50 -11.19 -12.99 19.09
C SER A 50 -9.84 -13.68 18.89
N VAL A 51 -8.86 -12.96 18.34
CA VAL A 51 -7.50 -13.47 18.18
C VAL A 51 -6.85 -13.83 19.52
N ASP A 52 -7.32 -13.20 20.61
CA ASP A 52 -6.96 -13.50 21.99
C ASP A 52 -7.11 -15.01 22.31
N ASN A 53 -8.08 -15.68 21.70
CA ASN A 53 -8.34 -17.10 21.93
C ASN A 53 -7.17 -18.00 21.50
N MET A 54 -6.31 -17.54 20.58
CA MET A 54 -5.11 -18.26 20.14
C MET A 54 -3.83 -17.75 20.81
N PHE A 55 -3.72 -16.44 21.03
CA PHE A 55 -2.44 -15.79 21.36
C PHE A 55 -2.28 -15.35 22.82
N ALA A 56 -3.35 -15.22 23.60
CA ALA A 56 -3.25 -14.69 24.95
C ALA A 56 -2.51 -15.65 25.92
N ILE A 57 -1.54 -15.12 26.67
CA ILE A 57 -0.78 -15.83 27.72
C ILE A 57 -1.33 -15.42 29.09
N GLY A 58 -1.72 -16.39 29.93
CA GLY A 58 -2.06 -16.17 31.35
C GLY A 58 -3.33 -15.33 31.64
N GLY A 59 -3.88 -14.61 30.66
CA GLY A 59 -5.09 -13.79 30.80
C GLY A 59 -5.33 -12.87 29.60
N ARG A 60 -6.45 -12.15 29.58
CA ARG A 60 -6.83 -11.17 28.54
C ARG A 60 -6.46 -9.73 28.94
N SER A 61 -5.17 -9.47 29.17
CA SER A 61 -4.62 -8.13 29.42
C SER A 61 -3.94 -7.58 28.15
N GLY A 62 -3.83 -6.26 28.05
CA GLY A 62 -3.24 -5.58 26.88
C GLY A 62 -4.23 -4.67 26.15
N ARG A 63 -3.69 -3.91 25.19
CA ARG A 63 -4.45 -2.94 24.38
C ARG A 63 -5.21 -3.67 23.26
N THR A 64 -6.30 -3.06 22.82
CA THR A 64 -7.14 -3.60 21.76
C THR A 64 -6.68 -3.13 20.39
N VAL A 65 -7.29 -3.68 19.34
CA VAL A 65 -7.13 -3.24 17.95
C VAL A 65 -7.39 -1.74 17.75
N ALA A 66 -8.16 -1.08 18.63
CA ALA A 66 -8.32 0.37 18.62
C ALA A 66 -7.00 1.14 18.75
N ALA A 67 -5.98 0.55 19.38
CA ALA A 67 -4.66 1.16 19.51
C ALA A 67 -4.00 1.47 18.15
N LEU A 68 -4.42 0.81 17.06
CA LEU A 68 -3.99 1.16 15.69
C LEU A 68 -4.36 2.58 15.26
N PHE A 69 -5.31 3.21 15.97
CA PHE A 69 -5.83 4.55 15.66
C PHE A 69 -5.46 5.60 16.71
N ASP A 70 -4.89 5.17 17.83
CA ASP A 70 -4.45 6.05 18.92
C ASP A 70 -3.24 6.91 18.53
N GLN A 71 -2.90 7.90 19.36
CA GLN A 71 -1.68 8.71 19.21
C GLN A 71 -0.45 8.09 19.88
N ALA A 72 -0.64 7.06 20.70
CA ALA A 72 0.45 6.40 21.42
C ALA A 72 1.31 5.53 20.47
N PRO A 73 2.61 5.33 20.76
CA PRO A 73 3.47 4.43 20.00
C PRO A 73 2.88 3.02 19.98
N LEU A 74 2.68 2.46 18.79
CA LEU A 74 2.00 1.17 18.63
C LEU A 74 2.87 0.01 19.13
N GLU A 75 4.19 0.12 19.03
CA GLU A 75 5.14 -0.86 19.55
C GLU A 75 4.90 -1.19 21.04
N GLN A 76 4.52 -0.17 21.83
CA GLN A 76 4.23 -0.33 23.26
C GLN A 76 2.85 -0.91 23.54
N ALA A 77 1.94 -0.86 22.55
CA ALA A 77 0.59 -1.39 22.67
C ALA A 77 0.50 -2.88 22.28
N VAL A 78 1.46 -3.40 21.51
CA VAL A 78 1.50 -4.80 21.09
C VAL A 78 1.93 -5.69 22.27
N SER A 79 1.07 -6.65 22.63
CA SER A 79 1.40 -7.67 23.62
C SER A 79 2.12 -8.83 22.96
N LEU A 80 3.17 -9.36 23.60
CA LEU A 80 3.75 -10.64 23.18
C LEU A 80 2.77 -11.78 23.52
N GLY A 81 2.39 -12.54 22.51
CA GLY A 81 1.51 -13.70 22.63
C GLY A 81 2.21 -15.04 22.48
N GLU A 82 1.41 -16.09 22.54
CA GLU A 82 1.83 -17.47 22.25
C GLU A 82 2.55 -17.56 20.90
N TYR A 83 3.46 -18.52 20.79
CA TYR A 83 4.26 -18.76 19.58
C TYR A 83 5.18 -17.59 19.17
N GLY A 84 5.45 -16.66 20.08
CA GLY A 84 6.31 -15.49 19.82
C GLY A 84 5.64 -14.44 18.93
N VAL A 85 4.33 -14.54 18.68
CA VAL A 85 3.58 -13.60 17.83
C VAL A 85 3.08 -12.45 18.69
N GLY A 86 3.38 -11.21 18.30
CA GLY A 86 2.76 -10.02 18.88
C GLY A 86 1.28 -9.96 18.51
N PHE A 87 0.41 -9.49 19.40
CA PHE A 87 -1.00 -9.33 19.07
C PHE A 87 -1.63 -8.11 19.74
N LEU A 88 -2.63 -7.57 19.06
CA LEU A 88 -3.60 -6.64 19.64
C LEU A 88 -4.90 -7.37 19.89
N ARG A 89 -5.51 -7.11 21.03
CA ARG A 89 -6.75 -7.79 21.43
C ARG A 89 -7.91 -7.40 20.53
N SER A 90 -8.78 -8.36 20.20
CA SER A 90 -9.99 -8.06 19.44
C SER A 90 -10.94 -7.20 20.27
N GLU A 91 -11.65 -6.29 19.61
CA GLU A 91 -12.64 -5.42 20.25
C GLU A 91 -14.01 -5.60 19.60
N ARG A 92 -14.99 -6.05 20.41
CA ARG A 92 -16.32 -6.42 19.89
C ARG A 92 -17.13 -5.23 19.40
N ARG A 93 -16.92 -4.06 19.98
CA ARG A 93 -17.67 -2.81 19.69
C ARG A 93 -16.68 -1.71 19.30
N PHE A 94 -15.92 -1.97 18.25
CA PHE A 94 -15.03 -0.97 17.68
C PHE A 94 -15.68 -0.32 16.47
N GLU A 95 -15.83 1.00 16.53
CA GLU A 95 -16.34 1.85 15.47
C GLU A 95 -15.36 2.98 15.21
N LEU A 96 -15.24 3.38 13.95
CA LEU A 96 -14.39 4.50 13.55
C LEU A 96 -15.17 5.79 13.70
N ASP A 97 -14.51 6.80 14.28
CA ASP A 97 -14.92 8.20 14.27
C ASP A 97 -14.86 8.83 12.87
N GLN A 98 -13.94 8.39 12.02
CA GLN A 98 -13.74 8.89 10.65
C GLN A 98 -13.68 7.73 9.66
N PRO A 99 -14.81 7.13 9.28
CA PRO A 99 -14.84 5.96 8.40
C PRO A 99 -14.41 6.28 6.96
N ASP A 100 -14.70 7.49 6.47
CA ASP A 100 -14.42 7.90 5.08
C ASP A 100 -12.95 8.28 4.83
N ASP A 101 -12.17 8.48 5.89
CA ASP A 101 -10.73 8.70 5.80
C ASP A 101 -9.99 7.37 5.63
N HIS A 102 -10.08 6.80 4.44
CA HIS A 102 -9.49 5.49 4.12
C HIS A 102 -7.96 5.45 4.32
N ALA A 103 -7.27 6.60 4.30
CA ALA A 103 -5.83 6.68 4.45
C ALA A 103 -5.35 6.79 5.90
N ARG A 104 -6.28 6.89 6.88
CA ARG A 104 -5.95 7.14 8.29
C ARG A 104 -5.11 6.03 8.91
N LEU A 105 -5.55 4.77 8.83
CA LEU A 105 -4.81 3.63 9.39
C LEU A 105 -3.39 3.57 8.84
N ARG A 106 -3.23 3.72 7.54
CA ARG A 106 -1.92 3.69 6.89
C ARG A 106 -1.01 4.83 7.37
N ARG A 107 -1.54 6.06 7.53
CA ARG A 107 -0.77 7.18 8.13
C ARG A 107 -0.33 6.87 9.55
N LYS A 108 -1.21 6.26 10.35
CA LYS A 108 -0.91 5.86 11.72
C LYS A 108 0.18 4.79 11.77
N LEU A 109 0.04 3.73 10.98
CA LEU A 109 1.04 2.66 10.87
C LEU A 109 2.41 3.19 10.43
N ALA A 110 2.43 4.11 9.48
CA ALA A 110 3.67 4.70 9.00
C ALA A 110 4.42 5.51 10.08
N ALA A 111 3.71 6.12 11.03
CA ALA A 111 4.27 6.83 12.17
C ALA A 111 4.39 5.98 13.44
N SER A 112 4.01 4.69 13.39
CA SER A 112 3.77 3.89 14.59
C SER A 112 5.02 3.29 15.24
N GLY A 113 6.15 3.31 14.52
CA GLY A 113 7.37 2.60 14.87
C GLY A 113 7.35 1.11 14.49
N LEU A 114 6.17 0.48 14.42
CA LEU A 114 6.00 -0.96 14.23
C LEU A 114 6.82 -1.50 13.05
N ARG A 115 7.45 -2.65 13.26
CA ARG A 115 8.38 -3.29 12.32
C ARG A 115 7.95 -4.71 11.97
N GLY A 116 8.56 -5.29 10.93
CA GLY A 116 8.33 -6.67 10.53
C GLY A 116 7.03 -6.85 9.74
N ILE A 117 6.21 -7.85 10.08
CA ILE A 117 4.94 -8.13 9.40
C ILE A 117 3.75 -7.85 10.33
N LEU A 118 2.78 -7.06 9.86
CA LEU A 118 1.47 -6.91 10.49
C LEU A 118 0.40 -7.67 9.68
N VAL A 119 -0.23 -8.65 10.29
CA VAL A 119 -1.36 -9.39 9.71
C VAL A 119 -2.67 -8.79 10.22
N LEU A 120 -3.52 -8.31 9.31
CA LEU A 120 -4.84 -7.77 9.59
C LEU A 120 -5.92 -8.76 9.16
N ASP A 121 -6.71 -9.25 10.11
CA ASP A 121 -7.92 -10.05 9.87
C ASP A 121 -9.15 -9.12 9.81
N THR A 122 -10.00 -9.28 8.79
CA THR A 122 -11.15 -8.38 8.59
C THR A 122 -12.49 -9.07 8.78
N ARG A 123 -13.53 -8.25 9.02
CA ARG A 123 -14.94 -8.68 8.98
C ARG A 123 -15.37 -9.13 7.59
N PRO A 124 -16.47 -9.91 7.48
CA PRO A 124 -17.12 -10.20 6.21
C PRO A 124 -17.94 -9.02 5.66
N LEU A 125 -17.40 -7.80 5.69
CA LEU A 125 -18.06 -6.56 5.29
C LEU A 125 -17.05 -5.60 4.66
N LEU A 126 -17.44 -4.86 3.62
CA LEU A 126 -16.59 -3.83 3.00
C LEU A 126 -16.84 -2.44 3.60
N ASP A 127 -16.70 -2.34 4.92
CA ASP A 127 -16.91 -1.15 5.72
C ASP A 127 -15.66 -0.23 5.79
N GLY A 128 -15.76 0.90 6.50
CA GLY A 128 -14.66 1.85 6.67
C GLY A 128 -13.39 1.22 7.27
N LEU A 129 -13.51 0.27 8.21
CA LEU A 129 -12.37 -0.44 8.77
C LEU A 129 -11.67 -1.30 7.72
N THR A 130 -12.46 -2.07 6.95
CA THR A 130 -11.93 -2.94 5.91
C THR A 130 -11.30 -2.13 4.78
N ARG A 131 -11.89 -1.00 4.40
CA ARG A 131 -11.31 -0.06 3.42
C ARG A 131 -9.98 0.53 3.90
N GLN A 132 -9.91 0.92 5.18
CA GLN A 132 -8.65 1.40 5.77
C GLN A 132 -7.58 0.29 5.84
N ALA A 133 -7.97 -0.96 6.13
CA ALA A 133 -7.09 -2.12 6.09
C ALA A 133 -6.56 -2.42 4.69
N LEU A 134 -7.42 -2.33 3.68
CA LEU A 134 -7.07 -2.51 2.26
C LEU A 134 -6.15 -1.39 1.78
N GLU A 135 -6.37 -0.15 2.21
CA GLU A 135 -5.49 0.97 1.85
C GLU A 135 -4.11 0.88 2.53
N ALA A 136 -4.02 0.29 3.72
CA ALA A 136 -2.75 0.09 4.41
C ALA A 136 -1.92 -1.10 3.90
N ALA A 137 -2.57 -2.09 3.28
CA ALA A 137 -1.95 -3.37 2.92
C ALA A 137 -0.84 -3.27 1.86
N ASP A 138 0.29 -3.91 2.08
CA ASP A 138 1.27 -4.19 1.03
C ASP A 138 0.90 -5.46 0.24
N LEU A 139 0.17 -6.37 0.89
CA LEU A 139 -0.38 -7.60 0.30
C LEU A 139 -1.80 -7.83 0.79
N VAL A 140 -2.74 -8.10 -0.11
CA VAL A 140 -4.11 -8.47 0.22
C VAL A 140 -4.35 -9.92 -0.17
N LEU A 141 -4.66 -10.76 0.81
CA LEU A 141 -5.06 -12.15 0.59
C LEU A 141 -6.59 -12.24 0.62
N VAL A 142 -7.19 -12.75 -0.45
CA VAL A 142 -8.65 -12.87 -0.58
C VAL A 142 -9.04 -14.34 -0.64
N PRO A 143 -9.47 -14.95 0.49
CA PRO A 143 -9.87 -16.34 0.48
C PRO A 143 -11.16 -16.54 -0.33
N VAL A 144 -11.13 -17.48 -1.26
CA VAL A 144 -12.25 -17.85 -2.15
C VAL A 144 -12.46 -19.37 -2.12
N LYS A 145 -13.70 -19.84 -2.01
CA LYS A 145 -14.02 -21.28 -1.90
C LYS A 145 -14.96 -21.80 -2.99
N ASP A 146 -15.64 -20.89 -3.67
CA ASP A 146 -16.72 -21.18 -4.62
C ASP A 146 -16.93 -19.98 -5.57
N ARG A 147 -17.82 -20.15 -6.55
CA ARG A 147 -18.15 -19.09 -7.52
C ARG A 147 -18.66 -17.81 -6.86
N PRO A 148 -19.59 -17.84 -5.87
CA PRO A 148 -20.03 -16.61 -5.19
C PRO A 148 -18.91 -15.84 -4.50
N SER A 149 -18.00 -16.52 -3.80
CA SER A 149 -16.87 -15.85 -3.15
C SER A 149 -15.86 -15.28 -4.16
N LEU A 150 -15.70 -15.91 -5.33
CA LEU A 150 -14.92 -15.34 -6.43
C LEU A 150 -15.56 -14.07 -7.00
N VAL A 151 -16.88 -14.07 -7.25
CA VAL A 151 -17.59 -12.89 -7.77
C VAL A 151 -17.43 -11.70 -6.80
N ASN A 152 -17.57 -11.94 -5.50
CA ASN A 152 -17.41 -10.91 -4.48
C ASN A 152 -15.96 -10.41 -4.34
N ALA A 153 -14.96 -11.16 -4.81
CA ALA A 153 -13.57 -10.71 -4.76
C ALA A 153 -13.33 -9.44 -5.59
N ALA A 154 -14.14 -9.21 -6.63
CA ALA A 154 -14.05 -8.01 -7.46
C ALA A 154 -14.26 -6.72 -6.66
N SER A 155 -15.16 -6.70 -5.68
CA SER A 155 -15.38 -5.52 -4.82
C SER A 155 -14.16 -5.22 -3.95
N VAL A 156 -13.47 -6.26 -3.46
CA VAL A 156 -12.24 -6.12 -2.66
C VAL A 156 -11.11 -5.58 -3.52
N VAL A 157 -10.98 -6.06 -4.76
CA VAL A 157 -10.00 -5.57 -5.75
C VAL A 157 -10.26 -4.09 -6.05
N ALA A 158 -11.50 -3.72 -6.33
CA ALA A 158 -11.89 -2.33 -6.57
C ALA A 158 -11.63 -1.44 -5.35
N ALA A 159 -11.96 -1.89 -4.14
CA ALA A 159 -11.70 -1.13 -2.91
C ALA A 159 -10.22 -1.01 -2.56
N ALA A 160 -9.40 -1.97 -2.96
CA ALA A 160 -7.95 -1.86 -2.90
C ALA A 160 -7.40 -0.87 -3.96
N GLY A 161 -8.18 -0.43 -4.95
CA GLY A 161 -7.68 0.41 -6.03
C GLY A 161 -6.61 -0.28 -6.88
N ASP A 162 -6.70 -1.61 -6.98
CA ASP A 162 -5.86 -2.44 -7.83
C ASP A 162 -6.54 -2.64 -9.19
N ASN A 163 -5.78 -2.51 -10.28
CA ASN A 163 -6.31 -2.61 -11.65
C ASN A 163 -6.14 -4.03 -12.26
N GLY A 164 -6.12 -5.08 -11.43
CA GLY A 164 -5.94 -6.47 -11.90
C GLY A 164 -4.48 -6.95 -11.87
N SER A 165 -4.06 -7.70 -12.89
CA SER A 165 -2.82 -8.47 -12.94
C SER A 165 -1.58 -7.59 -12.66
N GLY A 166 -0.72 -8.04 -11.72
CA GLY A 166 0.40 -7.26 -11.20
C GLY A 166 0.08 -6.38 -9.98
N GLY A 167 -1.16 -6.42 -9.48
CA GLY A 167 -1.55 -5.82 -8.21
C GLY A 167 -1.00 -6.55 -6.97
N ARG A 168 -1.41 -6.07 -5.81
CA ARG A 168 -1.13 -6.64 -4.48
C ARG A 168 -2.26 -7.53 -3.97
N VAL A 169 -3.38 -7.62 -4.69
CA VAL A 169 -4.48 -8.52 -4.36
C VAL A 169 -4.26 -9.91 -4.96
N TRP A 170 -4.29 -10.93 -4.10
CA TRP A 170 -4.11 -12.34 -4.44
C TRP A 170 -5.26 -13.17 -3.89
N LEU A 171 -5.92 -13.91 -4.78
CA LEU A 171 -6.94 -14.88 -4.40
C LEU A 171 -6.27 -16.11 -3.77
N VAL A 172 -6.81 -16.58 -2.65
CA VAL A 172 -6.35 -17.80 -1.99
C VAL A 172 -7.48 -18.82 -2.05
N PRO A 173 -7.42 -19.83 -2.93
CA PRO A 173 -8.39 -20.91 -2.91
C PRO A 173 -8.38 -21.58 -1.53
N SER A 174 -9.51 -21.55 -0.84
CA SER A 174 -9.62 -21.90 0.57
C SER A 174 -10.80 -22.82 0.82
N LEU A 175 -10.67 -23.70 1.81
CA LEU A 175 -11.67 -24.73 2.13
C LEU A 175 -12.02 -25.60 0.92
N ILE A 176 -11.03 -25.88 0.06
CA ILE A 176 -11.22 -26.68 -1.15
C ILE A 176 -11.37 -28.15 -0.77
N ASP A 177 -12.53 -28.73 -1.09
CA ASP A 177 -12.74 -30.17 -1.02
C ASP A 177 -12.31 -30.80 -2.34
N GLY A 178 -11.15 -31.48 -2.34
CA GLY A 178 -10.59 -32.12 -3.53
C GLY A 178 -11.43 -33.26 -4.10
N ARG A 179 -12.46 -33.72 -3.38
CA ARG A 179 -13.41 -34.74 -3.84
C ARG A 179 -14.51 -34.15 -4.72
N LEU A 180 -14.79 -32.85 -4.58
CA LEU A 180 -15.85 -32.20 -5.34
C LEU A 180 -15.38 -31.93 -6.78
N ARG A 181 -16.18 -32.41 -7.72
CA ARG A 181 -16.02 -32.14 -9.16
C ARG A 181 -17.22 -31.35 -9.65
N LEU A 182 -16.97 -30.42 -10.56
CA LEU A 182 -18.01 -29.71 -11.29
C LEU A 182 -18.66 -30.64 -12.33
N SER A 183 -19.76 -30.19 -12.95
CA SER A 183 -20.47 -30.95 -13.98
C SER A 183 -19.60 -31.32 -15.18
N ASN A 184 -18.57 -30.53 -15.46
CA ASN A 184 -17.58 -30.79 -16.52
C ASN A 184 -16.36 -31.60 -16.05
N GLY A 185 -16.39 -32.18 -14.84
CA GLY A 185 -15.30 -32.98 -14.27
C GLY A 185 -14.14 -32.19 -13.66
N ALA A 186 -14.11 -30.85 -13.80
CA ALA A 186 -13.03 -30.03 -13.24
C ALA A 186 -13.08 -29.96 -11.70
N GLY A 187 -11.92 -29.86 -11.06
CA GLY A 187 -11.83 -29.57 -9.63
C GLY A 187 -12.16 -28.11 -9.31
N MET A 188 -12.65 -27.84 -8.09
CA MET A 188 -12.97 -26.47 -7.66
C MET A 188 -11.77 -25.52 -7.71
N ARG A 189 -10.56 -26.00 -7.34
CA ARG A 189 -9.32 -25.21 -7.45
C ARG A 189 -9.06 -24.74 -8.88
N ASP A 190 -9.13 -25.68 -9.82
CA ASP A 190 -8.83 -25.41 -11.23
C ASP A 190 -9.85 -24.43 -11.80
N TYR A 191 -11.12 -24.63 -11.49
CA TYR A 191 -12.19 -23.70 -11.82
C TYR A 191 -11.92 -22.28 -11.29
N LEU A 192 -11.63 -22.13 -9.99
CA LEU A 192 -11.35 -20.82 -9.42
C LEU A 192 -10.13 -20.16 -10.07
N THR A 193 -9.12 -20.95 -10.44
CA THR A 193 -7.91 -20.46 -11.09
C THR A 193 -8.19 -19.95 -12.50
N VAL A 194 -8.92 -20.72 -13.31
CA VAL A 194 -9.31 -20.32 -14.67
C VAL A 194 -10.19 -19.07 -14.63
N MET A 195 -11.23 -19.07 -13.79
CA MET A 195 -12.17 -17.95 -13.69
C MET A 195 -11.52 -16.68 -13.13
N ALA A 196 -10.49 -16.81 -12.29
CA ALA A 196 -9.68 -15.68 -11.84
C ALA A 196 -8.85 -15.11 -12.99
N GLY A 197 -8.21 -15.97 -13.80
CA GLY A 197 -7.46 -15.57 -14.99
C GLY A 197 -8.31 -14.81 -16.01
N GLU A 198 -9.54 -15.25 -16.26
CA GLU A 198 -10.51 -14.53 -17.12
C GLU A 198 -10.86 -13.12 -16.63
N ARG A 199 -10.54 -12.79 -15.37
CA ARG A 199 -10.82 -11.50 -14.72
C ARG A 199 -9.53 -10.74 -14.39
N ASP A 200 -8.39 -11.17 -14.93
CA ASP A 200 -7.07 -10.63 -14.62
C ASP A 200 -6.76 -10.62 -13.11
N LEU A 201 -7.29 -11.59 -12.37
CA LEU A 201 -7.05 -11.74 -10.94
C LEU A 201 -5.93 -12.75 -10.67
N GLN A 202 -5.02 -12.37 -9.78
CA GLN A 202 -3.91 -13.23 -9.38
C GLN A 202 -4.38 -14.28 -8.38
N VAL A 203 -3.83 -15.48 -8.48
CA VAL A 203 -4.12 -16.59 -7.57
C VAL A 203 -2.83 -17.02 -6.91
N ALA A 204 -2.85 -17.14 -5.58
CA ALA A 204 -1.70 -17.61 -4.81
C ALA A 204 -1.31 -19.03 -5.29
N PRO A 205 -0.01 -19.39 -5.27
CA PRO A 205 0.46 -20.69 -5.76
C PRO A 205 -0.08 -21.88 -4.93
N VAL A 206 -0.70 -21.59 -3.79
CA VAL A 206 -1.19 -22.56 -2.82
C VAL A 206 -2.71 -22.46 -2.65
N ALA A 207 -3.33 -23.62 -2.47
CA ALA A 207 -4.73 -23.76 -2.09
C ALA A 207 -4.83 -24.41 -0.72
N ILE A 208 -5.70 -23.89 0.15
CA ILE A 208 -5.98 -24.45 1.47
C ILE A 208 -7.14 -25.44 1.36
N SER A 209 -6.88 -26.70 1.70
CA SER A 209 -7.88 -27.77 1.67
C SER A 209 -8.87 -27.66 2.82
N LYS A 210 -10.10 -28.14 2.58
CA LYS A 210 -11.06 -28.37 3.66
C LYS A 210 -10.53 -29.49 4.57
N SER A 211 -10.57 -29.28 5.88
CA SER A 211 -10.11 -30.28 6.85
C SER A 211 -10.99 -30.26 8.10
N PRO A 212 -11.72 -31.37 8.38
CA PRO A 212 -12.50 -31.49 9.62
C PRO A 212 -11.65 -31.31 10.87
N LYS A 213 -10.38 -31.77 10.82
CA LYS A 213 -9.44 -31.59 11.94
C LYS A 213 -9.14 -30.12 12.19
N VAL A 214 -8.93 -29.32 11.15
CA VAL A 214 -8.67 -27.88 11.27
C VAL A 214 -9.92 -27.14 11.74
N GLU A 215 -11.09 -27.49 11.21
CA GLU A 215 -12.37 -26.94 11.67
C GLU A 215 -12.59 -27.20 13.17
N SER A 216 -12.24 -28.40 13.65
CA SER A 216 -12.34 -28.74 15.08
C SER A 216 -11.43 -27.92 16.00
N LEU A 217 -10.35 -27.32 15.49
CA LEU A 217 -9.43 -26.50 16.30
C LEU A 217 -10.07 -25.18 16.75
N ALA A 218 -11.07 -24.70 16.01
CA ALA A 218 -11.82 -23.49 16.33
C ALA A 218 -13.20 -23.78 16.95
N ALA A 219 -13.69 -25.02 16.84
CA ALA A 219 -15.04 -25.44 17.24
C ALA A 219 -15.11 -26.13 18.61
N GLY A 220 -14.03 -26.17 19.39
CA GLY A 220 -14.03 -26.80 20.71
C GLY A 220 -14.91 -26.05 21.72
N PHE A 221 -15.44 -26.77 22.73
CA PHE A 221 -16.18 -26.19 23.86
C PHE A 221 -15.32 -25.28 24.78
N GLY A 222 -14.01 -25.25 24.57
CA GLY A 222 -13.09 -24.34 25.25
C GLY A 222 -12.97 -23.01 24.50
N SER A 223 -12.69 -21.93 25.22
CA SER A 223 -12.41 -20.62 24.62
C SER A 223 -11.06 -20.56 23.87
N ARG A 224 -10.23 -21.60 23.96
CA ARG A 224 -8.87 -21.64 23.39
C ARG A 224 -8.86 -22.25 22.01
N ILE A 225 -8.22 -21.55 21.07
CA ILE A 225 -8.04 -21.97 19.69
C ILE A 225 -6.58 -22.38 19.52
N HIS A 226 -6.36 -23.50 18.83
CA HIS A 226 -5.01 -24.02 18.61
C HIS A 226 -4.58 -23.87 17.15
N PRO A 227 -3.31 -23.54 16.88
CA PRO A 227 -2.81 -23.44 15.52
C PRO A 227 -2.64 -24.82 14.89
N VAL A 228 -2.79 -24.85 13.57
CA VAL A 228 -2.53 -26.02 12.73
C VAL A 228 -1.09 -26.50 12.92
N LEU A 229 -0.14 -25.57 13.09
CA LEU A 229 1.28 -25.85 13.26
C LEU A 229 1.56 -26.87 14.38
N THR A 230 0.78 -26.85 15.46
CA THR A 230 1.00 -27.76 16.60
C THR A 230 -0.04 -28.87 16.69
N ARG A 231 -1.30 -28.62 16.29
CA ARG A 231 -2.42 -29.58 16.51
C ARG A 231 -2.96 -30.27 15.27
N ALA A 232 -2.48 -29.94 14.07
CA ALA A 232 -2.92 -30.56 12.82
C ALA A 232 -1.79 -30.79 11.80
N ARG A 233 -0.57 -31.10 12.29
CA ARG A 233 0.63 -31.38 11.49
C ARG A 233 0.47 -32.46 10.42
N GLY A 234 -0.36 -33.49 10.70
CA GLY A 234 -0.63 -34.59 9.76
C GLY A 234 -1.60 -34.26 8.62
N THR A 235 -2.14 -33.04 8.58
CA THR A 235 -3.08 -32.64 7.52
C THR A 235 -2.35 -31.97 6.35
N ALA A 236 -2.91 -32.03 5.14
CA ALA A 236 -2.40 -31.28 4.00
C ALA A 236 -2.34 -29.75 4.29
N VAL A 237 -3.27 -29.25 5.11
CA VAL A 237 -3.36 -27.85 5.53
C VAL A 237 -2.10 -27.37 6.24
N HIS A 238 -1.38 -28.24 6.96
CA HIS A 238 -0.11 -27.88 7.59
C HIS A 238 0.93 -27.44 6.56
N ARG A 239 1.12 -28.24 5.51
CA ARG A 239 2.04 -27.92 4.42
C ARG A 239 1.56 -26.69 3.64
N GLN A 240 0.27 -26.62 3.34
CA GLN A 240 -0.31 -25.50 2.59
C GLN A 240 -0.18 -24.15 3.32
N LEU A 241 -0.33 -24.11 4.64
CA LEU A 241 -0.11 -22.88 5.41
C LEU A 241 1.36 -22.49 5.50
N ARG A 242 2.27 -23.46 5.56
CA ARG A 242 3.71 -23.20 5.46
C ARG A 242 4.08 -22.61 4.10
N ASP A 243 3.55 -23.18 3.02
CA ASP A 243 3.82 -22.72 1.67
C ASP A 243 3.19 -21.33 1.42
N LEU A 244 2.03 -21.04 2.02
CA LEU A 244 1.44 -19.70 2.02
C LEU A 244 2.31 -18.69 2.76
N ALA A 245 2.86 -19.06 3.92
CA ALA A 245 3.77 -18.19 4.66
C ALA A 245 5.06 -17.91 3.89
N ALA A 246 5.64 -18.93 3.23
CA ALA A 246 6.80 -18.74 2.35
C ALA A 246 6.48 -17.77 1.20
N PHE A 247 5.33 -17.93 0.55
CA PHE A 247 4.86 -16.99 -0.48
C PHE A 247 4.75 -15.55 0.04
N VAL A 248 4.23 -15.34 1.26
CA VAL A 248 4.14 -14.00 1.87
C VAL A 248 5.53 -13.41 2.12
N LEU A 249 6.50 -14.22 2.55
CA LEU A 249 7.89 -13.78 2.74
C LEU A 249 8.54 -13.38 1.41
N ASP A 250 8.29 -14.11 0.33
CA ASP A 250 8.77 -13.77 -1.02
C ASP A 250 8.18 -12.44 -1.50
N GLN A 251 6.88 -12.22 -1.29
CA GLN A 251 6.22 -10.96 -1.63
C GLN A 251 6.78 -9.78 -0.82
N ARG A 252 7.03 -10.00 0.47
CA ARG A 252 7.69 -8.99 1.32
C ARG A 252 9.08 -8.66 0.80
N LYS A 253 9.88 -9.68 0.45
CA LYS A 253 11.22 -9.46 -0.09
C LYS A 253 11.17 -8.64 -1.38
N ALA A 254 10.30 -9.01 -2.32
CA ALA A 254 10.10 -8.27 -3.56
C ALA A 254 9.68 -6.81 -3.31
N ALA A 255 8.78 -6.57 -2.35
CA ALA A 255 8.34 -5.23 -1.98
C ALA A 255 9.47 -4.38 -1.36
N LEU A 256 10.31 -4.99 -0.52
CA LEU A 256 11.49 -4.33 0.04
C LEU A 256 12.52 -3.99 -1.05
N ASP A 257 12.77 -4.92 -1.98
CA ASP A 257 13.70 -4.73 -3.09
C ASP A 257 13.25 -3.60 -4.03
N ARG A 258 11.93 -3.47 -4.26
CA ARG A 258 11.33 -2.36 -5.02
C ARG A 258 11.15 -1.07 -4.22
N ALA A 259 11.31 -1.15 -2.90
CA ALA A 259 11.05 -0.08 -1.95
C ALA A 259 9.65 0.54 -2.14
N ASP A 260 8.61 -0.29 -2.23
CA ASP A 260 7.25 0.13 -2.58
C ASP A 260 6.23 0.02 -1.42
N LEU A 261 6.72 -0.10 -0.18
CA LEU A 261 5.89 -0.24 1.02
C LEU A 261 4.94 0.95 1.25
N ARG A 262 3.65 0.67 1.48
CA ARG A 262 2.56 1.65 1.65
C ARG A 262 2.58 2.37 2.99
N CYS A 263 3.10 1.70 4.01
CA CYS A 263 3.28 2.26 5.34
C CYS A 263 4.69 2.85 5.55
N ALA A 264 5.47 3.06 4.49
CA ALA A 264 6.71 3.84 4.59
C ALA A 264 6.41 5.35 4.49
N LEU A 265 6.98 6.15 5.39
CA LEU A 265 6.92 7.60 5.32
C LEU A 265 7.98 8.15 4.37
N VAL A 266 7.61 9.06 3.45
CA VAL A 266 8.58 9.95 2.79
C VAL A 266 9.22 10.86 3.83
N SER A 267 8.41 11.30 4.80
CA SER A 267 8.81 12.17 5.90
C SER A 267 8.90 11.40 7.21
N ASP A 268 10.06 10.82 7.51
CA ASP A 268 10.36 10.34 8.85
C ASP A 268 10.96 11.48 9.71
N ASP A 269 11.16 11.23 11.01
CA ASP A 269 11.81 12.18 11.92
C ASP A 269 13.27 12.47 11.57
N SER A 270 13.89 11.68 10.68
CA SER A 270 15.23 11.96 10.16
C SER A 270 15.25 13.17 9.22
N LEU A 271 14.10 13.58 8.67
CA LEU A 271 14.00 14.80 7.88
C LEU A 271 13.97 16.06 8.77
N PRO A 272 14.77 17.10 8.42
CA PRO A 272 14.66 18.40 9.07
C PRO A 272 13.22 18.93 9.08
N ALA A 273 12.77 19.46 10.21
CA ALA A 273 11.41 19.96 10.41
C ALA A 273 10.94 20.91 9.28
N ARG A 274 11.84 21.75 8.78
CA ARG A 274 11.57 22.66 7.64
C ARG A 274 11.21 21.94 6.35
N LEU A 275 11.79 20.77 6.07
CA LEU A 275 11.44 19.97 4.89
C LEU A 275 10.12 19.24 5.11
N ARG A 276 9.88 18.71 6.31
CA ARG A 276 8.63 18.05 6.66
C ARG A 276 7.43 18.98 6.51
N GLN A 277 7.53 20.23 6.94
CA GLN A 277 6.48 21.25 6.77
C GLN A 277 6.16 21.57 5.31
N ARG A 278 7.12 21.38 4.40
CA ARG A 278 6.98 21.70 2.97
C ARG A 278 6.53 20.51 2.13
N LEU A 279 6.69 19.29 2.66
CA LEU A 279 6.44 18.06 1.93
C LEU A 279 4.98 17.64 2.07
N LYS A 280 4.32 17.43 0.92
CA LYS A 280 2.97 16.89 0.86
C LYS A 280 2.98 15.42 1.27
N PRO A 281 2.01 14.99 2.10
CA PRO A 281 1.93 13.62 2.60
C PRO A 281 1.44 12.61 1.55
N ALA A 282 0.94 13.09 0.41
CA ALA A 282 0.40 12.28 -0.67
C ALA A 282 0.81 12.77 -2.05
N CYS A 283 0.79 11.86 -3.01
CA CYS A 283 0.96 12.17 -4.42
C CYS A 283 -0.18 13.08 -4.88
N PRO A 284 0.12 14.27 -5.43
CA PRO A 284 -0.89 15.24 -5.85
C PRO A 284 -1.75 14.77 -7.03
N LEU A 285 -1.30 13.75 -7.79
CA LEU A 285 -2.03 13.27 -8.98
C LEU A 285 -3.07 12.19 -8.69
N CYS A 286 -2.78 11.29 -7.75
CA CYS A 286 -3.71 10.19 -7.43
C CYS A 286 -4.29 10.29 -6.02
N GLY A 287 -3.89 11.29 -5.23
CA GLY A 287 -4.27 11.41 -3.82
C GLY A 287 -3.71 10.31 -2.93
N ARG A 288 -3.10 9.26 -3.52
CA ARG A 288 -2.50 8.17 -2.77
C ARG A 288 -1.21 8.67 -2.11
N PRO A 289 -0.95 8.24 -0.89
CA PRO A 289 0.30 8.48 -0.20
C PRO A 289 1.49 8.04 -1.03
N ALA A 290 2.53 8.86 -1.07
CA ALA A 290 3.81 8.46 -1.60
C ALA A 290 4.70 8.06 -0.41
N SER A 291 5.45 6.98 -0.52
CA SER A 291 6.56 6.62 0.40
C SER A 291 7.88 7.28 -0.03
N GLY A 292 7.93 7.74 -1.29
CA GLY A 292 9.10 8.38 -1.88
C GLY A 292 10.22 7.40 -2.18
N ALA A 293 9.97 6.11 -2.02
CA ALA A 293 10.99 5.10 -2.23
C ALA A 293 11.06 4.63 -3.71
N SER A 294 10.03 4.95 -4.51
CA SER A 294 10.09 5.05 -5.98
C SER A 294 9.40 6.35 -6.45
N GLY A 295 9.39 6.64 -7.75
CA GLY A 295 8.80 7.85 -8.29
C GLY A 295 9.79 9.01 -8.46
N VAL A 296 9.23 10.21 -8.55
CA VAL A 296 9.99 11.45 -8.75
C VAL A 296 9.64 12.50 -7.70
N LEU A 297 10.64 13.32 -7.32
CA LEU A 297 10.43 14.42 -6.38
C LEU A 297 10.08 15.68 -7.16
N LEU A 298 8.92 16.24 -6.90
CA LEU A 298 8.51 17.53 -7.45
C LEU A 298 8.76 18.65 -6.45
N LEU A 299 9.32 19.75 -6.94
CA LEU A 299 9.56 20.98 -6.20
C LEU A 299 8.76 22.12 -6.83
N ALA A 300 7.71 22.57 -6.16
CA ALA A 300 6.93 23.72 -6.58
C ALA A 300 7.59 25.02 -6.11
N ARG A 301 7.50 26.07 -6.93
CA ARG A 301 8.01 27.42 -6.61
C ARG A 301 7.17 28.07 -5.52
N SER A 302 5.85 28.05 -5.67
CA SER A 302 4.89 28.56 -4.69
C SER A 302 5.01 27.80 -3.37
N GLY A 303 5.18 28.56 -2.28
CA GLY A 303 5.37 28.01 -0.93
C GLY A 303 6.63 27.13 -0.77
N ARG A 304 7.46 27.00 -1.81
CA ARG A 304 8.55 26.04 -1.91
C ARG A 304 8.11 24.60 -1.58
N LEU A 305 6.90 24.22 -1.94
CA LEU A 305 6.32 22.92 -1.59
C LEU A 305 7.07 21.77 -2.27
N LEU A 306 7.06 20.61 -1.63
CA LEU A 306 7.67 19.37 -2.10
C LEU A 306 6.58 18.30 -2.21
N ALA A 307 6.64 17.44 -3.22
CA ALA A 307 5.76 16.29 -3.31
C ALA A 307 6.47 15.12 -3.98
N ALA A 308 6.22 13.90 -3.51
CA ALA A 308 6.65 12.70 -4.22
C ALA A 308 5.50 12.24 -5.15
N ILE A 309 5.82 11.97 -6.41
CA ILE A 309 4.88 11.50 -7.44
C ILE A 309 5.25 10.06 -7.80
N HIS A 310 4.28 9.14 -7.74
CA HIS A 310 4.48 7.74 -8.14
C HIS A 310 4.88 7.59 -9.60
N ASP A 311 5.64 6.54 -9.93
CA ASP A 311 6.10 6.26 -11.29
C ASP A 311 4.95 6.27 -12.31
N GLY A 312 3.91 5.46 -12.09
CA GLY A 312 2.78 5.42 -13.01
C GLY A 312 1.94 6.70 -13.06
N CYS A 313 2.01 7.56 -12.04
CA CYS A 313 1.40 8.88 -12.08
C CYS A 313 2.22 9.84 -12.93
N PHE A 314 3.55 9.78 -12.81
CA PHE A 314 4.48 10.56 -13.61
C PHE A 314 4.41 10.15 -15.09
N ASP A 315 4.40 8.84 -15.39
CA ASP A 315 4.27 8.34 -16.76
C ASP A 315 2.94 8.76 -17.40
N ARG A 316 1.84 8.74 -16.64
CA ARG A 316 0.55 9.22 -17.11
C ARG A 316 0.58 10.70 -17.49
N LEU A 317 1.33 11.50 -16.73
CA LEU A 317 1.47 12.92 -16.99
C LEU A 317 2.24 13.21 -18.29
N LEU A 318 3.14 12.29 -18.69
CA LEU A 318 3.96 12.39 -19.89
C LEU A 318 3.43 11.62 -21.12
N LYS A 319 2.44 10.75 -20.94
CA LYS A 319 2.00 9.78 -21.96
C LYS A 319 1.58 10.40 -23.31
N SER A 320 1.14 11.66 -23.31
CA SER A 320 0.63 12.35 -24.50
C SER A 320 1.41 13.65 -24.80
N THR A 321 2.68 13.71 -24.40
CA THR A 321 3.53 14.89 -24.63
C THR A 321 4.77 14.53 -25.45
N GLU A 322 5.21 15.43 -26.32
CA GLU A 322 6.43 15.25 -27.11
C GLU A 322 7.65 15.10 -26.17
N THR A 323 7.68 15.92 -25.12
CA THR A 323 8.68 15.88 -24.06
C THR A 323 8.73 14.52 -23.39
N GLY A 324 7.60 13.84 -23.22
CA GLY A 324 7.51 12.51 -22.62
C GLY A 324 8.33 11.46 -23.35
N SER A 325 8.50 11.59 -24.67
CA SER A 325 9.33 10.68 -25.47
C SER A 325 10.84 10.87 -25.29
N MET A 326 11.27 12.05 -24.83
CA MET A 326 12.68 12.43 -24.66
C MET A 326 13.16 12.38 -23.22
N VAL A 327 12.24 12.35 -22.24
CA VAL A 327 12.59 12.30 -20.82
C VAL A 327 13.28 10.98 -20.48
N THR A 328 14.56 11.07 -20.14
CA THR A 328 15.27 9.99 -19.45
C THR A 328 15.28 10.30 -17.96
N ARG A 329 14.92 9.33 -17.12
CA ARG A 329 14.83 9.56 -15.66
C ARG A 329 16.19 9.69 -14.98
N ASP A 330 17.27 9.55 -15.74
CA ASP A 330 18.63 9.40 -15.24
C ASP A 330 19.48 10.67 -15.38
N SER A 331 19.03 11.65 -16.17
CA SER A 331 19.76 12.91 -16.33
C SER A 331 18.86 14.13 -16.62
N GLY A 332 19.17 15.25 -15.96
CA GLY A 332 18.58 16.55 -16.26
C GLY A 332 17.48 17.01 -15.30
N PHE A 333 16.60 17.89 -15.79
CA PHE A 333 15.44 18.41 -15.06
C PHE A 333 14.26 18.56 -16.01
N LEU A 334 13.07 18.28 -15.50
CA LEU A 334 11.82 18.60 -16.18
C LEU A 334 11.10 19.71 -15.41
N ALA A 335 10.68 20.76 -16.10
CA ALA A 335 9.91 21.85 -15.52
C ALA A 335 8.48 21.86 -16.07
N PHE A 336 7.53 22.09 -15.17
CA PHE A 336 6.12 22.34 -15.45
C PHE A 336 5.85 23.81 -15.21
N GLN A 337 5.30 24.51 -16.20
CA GLN A 337 4.94 25.92 -16.08
C GLN A 337 3.46 26.11 -16.39
N LEU A 338 2.79 26.86 -15.54
CA LEU A 338 1.45 27.38 -15.78
C LEU A 338 1.55 28.90 -15.75
N THR A 339 1.18 29.55 -16.84
CA THR A 339 1.13 31.02 -16.97
C THR A 339 -0.27 31.46 -17.36
N GLY A 340 -0.77 32.54 -16.76
CA GLY A 340 -2.15 33.00 -16.98
C GLY A 340 -3.14 32.43 -15.96
N ARG A 341 -4.40 32.88 -16.02
CA ARG A 341 -5.47 32.45 -15.09
C ARG A 341 -6.00 31.06 -15.48
N GLY A 342 -5.56 30.03 -14.76
CA GLY A 342 -6.02 28.64 -14.94
C GLY A 342 -5.67 28.06 -16.31
N VAL A 343 -6.51 27.14 -16.82
CA VAL A 343 -6.43 26.55 -18.19
C VAL A 343 -7.43 27.21 -19.14
N SER A 344 -8.42 27.95 -18.61
CA SER A 344 -9.56 28.51 -19.36
C SER A 344 -9.55 30.03 -19.50
N GLY A 345 -8.59 30.73 -18.88
CA GLY A 345 -8.42 32.17 -19.08
C GLY A 345 -7.89 32.49 -20.48
N ALA A 346 -8.21 33.67 -21.01
CA ALA A 346 -7.84 34.11 -22.37
C ALA A 346 -6.31 34.19 -22.67
N ALA A 347 -5.46 33.86 -21.71
CA ALA A 347 -3.99 33.81 -21.81
C ALA A 347 -3.38 32.65 -20.99
N ALA A 348 -4.18 31.61 -20.71
CA ALA A 348 -3.76 30.43 -19.99
C ALA A 348 -2.88 29.53 -20.86
N GLU A 349 -1.61 29.39 -20.50
CA GLU A 349 -0.67 28.51 -21.17
C GLU A 349 -0.05 27.55 -20.16
N CYS A 350 0.02 26.28 -20.54
CA CYS A 350 0.74 25.26 -19.80
C CYS A 350 1.90 24.76 -20.66
N ARG A 351 3.11 24.76 -20.11
CA ARG A 351 4.33 24.37 -20.83
C ARG A 351 5.14 23.33 -20.06
N LEU A 352 5.84 22.48 -20.81
CA LEU A 352 6.90 21.62 -20.32
C LEU A 352 8.23 22.11 -20.85
N ALA A 353 9.25 22.13 -19.99
CA ALA A 353 10.61 22.46 -20.41
C ALA A 353 11.58 21.39 -19.88
N LEU A 354 12.30 20.75 -20.80
CA LEU A 354 13.33 19.76 -20.51
C LEU A 354 14.71 20.42 -20.51
N PHE A 355 15.45 20.22 -19.43
CA PHE A 355 16.80 20.71 -19.25
C PHE A 355 17.77 19.54 -19.12
N ASP A 356 18.98 19.72 -19.63
CA ASP A 356 20.07 18.75 -19.45
C ASP A 356 20.69 18.79 -18.04
N ARG A 357 21.74 18.01 -17.84
CA ARG A 357 22.44 17.88 -16.55
C ARG A 357 23.19 19.16 -16.14
N GLN A 358 23.54 20.02 -17.09
CA GLN A 358 24.14 21.34 -16.88
C GLN A 358 23.09 22.42 -16.59
N GLY A 359 21.81 22.13 -16.85
CA GLY A 359 20.69 23.07 -16.67
C GLY A 359 20.43 23.92 -17.90
N MET A 360 20.89 23.50 -19.08
CA MET A 360 20.58 24.16 -20.35
C MET A 360 19.26 23.61 -20.92
N LEU A 361 18.44 24.49 -21.48
CA LEU A 361 17.16 24.13 -22.10
C LEU A 361 17.42 23.31 -23.38
N GLN A 362 16.80 22.14 -23.45
CA GLN A 362 16.90 21.21 -24.58
C GLN A 362 15.61 21.19 -25.42
N LEU A 363 14.46 21.26 -24.75
CA LEU A 363 13.15 21.26 -25.39
C LEU A 363 12.16 22.08 -24.55
N GLU A 364 11.30 22.83 -25.22
CA GLU A 364 10.13 23.47 -24.64
C GLU A 364 8.90 23.10 -25.47
N GLU A 365 7.83 22.66 -24.81
CA GLU A 365 6.59 22.20 -25.42
C GLU A 365 5.40 22.91 -24.79
N GLN A 366 4.53 23.49 -25.62
CA GLN A 366 3.23 24.00 -25.17
C GLN A 366 2.21 22.86 -25.19
N LEU A 367 1.56 22.60 -24.05
CA LEU A 367 0.67 21.47 -23.89
C LEU A 367 -0.70 21.71 -24.51
N ALA A 368 -1.22 20.67 -25.16
CA ALA A 368 -2.63 20.59 -25.55
C ALA A 368 -3.56 20.56 -24.32
N THR A 369 -4.82 20.97 -24.48
CA THR A 369 -5.79 21.17 -23.39
C THR A 369 -5.90 19.99 -22.42
N SER A 370 -5.95 18.75 -22.91
CA SER A 370 -6.09 17.57 -22.05
C SER A 370 -4.89 17.31 -21.15
N ALA A 371 -3.67 17.57 -21.63
CA ALA A 371 -2.44 17.47 -20.82
C ALA A 371 -2.30 18.69 -19.89
N ALA A 372 -2.70 19.88 -20.35
CA ALA A 372 -2.73 21.09 -19.55
C ALA A 372 -3.66 20.96 -18.33
N ASP A 373 -4.83 20.31 -18.49
CA ASP A 373 -5.77 20.06 -17.39
C ASP A 373 -5.15 19.19 -16.28
N LEU A 374 -4.37 18.16 -16.65
CA LEU A 374 -3.66 17.30 -15.69
C LEU A 374 -2.59 18.08 -14.91
N VAL A 375 -1.84 18.95 -15.60
CA VAL A 375 -0.81 19.78 -14.95
C VAL A 375 -1.44 20.88 -14.09
N ALA A 376 -2.56 21.47 -14.50
CA ALA A 376 -3.30 22.39 -13.65
C ALA A 376 -3.84 21.70 -12.39
N GLY A 377 -4.46 20.52 -12.54
CA GLY A 377 -4.91 19.70 -11.43
C GLY A 377 -3.78 19.33 -10.46
N LEU A 378 -2.58 19.04 -10.97
CA LEU A 378 -1.37 18.87 -10.17
C LEU A 378 -1.08 20.11 -9.32
N PHE A 379 -1.07 21.31 -9.90
CA PHE A 379 -0.81 22.54 -9.16
C PHE A 379 -1.92 22.85 -8.14
N ALA A 380 -3.19 22.67 -8.48
CA ALA A 380 -4.29 22.82 -7.53
C ALA A 380 -4.17 21.88 -6.33
N ALA A 381 -3.83 20.61 -6.56
CA ALA A 381 -3.59 19.65 -5.48
C ALA A 381 -2.36 20.02 -4.61
N LEU A 382 -1.32 20.59 -5.22
CA LEU A 382 -0.14 21.08 -4.51
C LEU A 382 -0.43 22.32 -3.67
N THR A 383 -1.07 23.35 -4.23
CA THR A 383 -1.28 24.63 -3.53
C THR A 383 -2.51 24.59 -2.63
N GLY A 384 -3.47 23.70 -2.89
CA GLY A 384 -4.80 23.71 -2.28
C GLY A 384 -5.70 24.81 -2.83
N GLN A 385 -5.31 25.45 -3.95
CA GLN A 385 -6.08 26.49 -4.61
C GLN A 385 -6.86 25.91 -5.80
N ASP A 386 -7.98 26.55 -6.14
CA ASP A 386 -8.73 26.18 -7.35
C ASP A 386 -7.94 26.58 -8.61
N ASN A 387 -8.05 25.77 -9.67
CA ASN A 387 -7.42 26.01 -10.98
C ASN A 387 -7.69 27.43 -11.49
N SER A 388 -8.91 27.95 -11.30
CA SER A 388 -9.31 29.29 -11.73
C SER A 388 -8.53 30.43 -11.05
N SER A 389 -7.96 30.17 -9.88
CA SER A 389 -7.22 31.14 -9.06
C SER A 389 -5.71 31.09 -9.25
N LEU A 390 -5.19 30.04 -9.89
CA LEU A 390 -3.79 29.92 -10.23
C LEU A 390 -3.45 30.90 -11.36
N THR A 391 -2.46 31.76 -11.14
CA THR A 391 -2.07 32.82 -12.09
C THR A 391 -0.70 32.60 -12.69
N ARG A 392 0.23 32.05 -11.90
CA ARG A 392 1.57 31.71 -12.36
C ARG A 392 2.21 30.71 -11.42
N GLU A 393 2.30 29.47 -11.88
CA GLU A 393 2.91 28.39 -11.13
C GLU A 393 4.03 27.73 -11.91
N THR A 394 5.00 27.23 -11.16
CA THR A 394 6.10 26.48 -11.76
C THR A 394 6.54 25.42 -10.79
N ALA A 395 6.85 24.24 -11.31
CA ALA A 395 7.43 23.15 -10.57
C ALA A 395 8.56 22.52 -11.37
N ILE A 396 9.55 21.97 -10.68
CA ILE A 396 10.64 21.23 -11.29
C ILE A 396 10.73 19.82 -10.71
N VAL A 397 11.16 18.89 -11.54
CA VAL A 397 11.46 17.51 -11.19
C VAL A 397 12.91 17.23 -11.58
N PRO A 398 13.80 16.88 -10.63
CA PRO A 398 15.14 16.41 -10.96
C PRO A 398 15.06 15.00 -11.55
N LEU A 399 15.71 14.80 -12.70
CA LEU A 399 15.81 13.52 -13.38
C LEU A 399 17.22 12.98 -13.13
N ASN A 400 17.43 12.27 -12.02
CA ASN A 400 18.77 11.78 -11.64
C ASN A 400 18.77 10.32 -11.18
N GLY A 401 17.72 9.58 -11.50
CA GLY A 401 17.53 8.17 -11.16
C GLY A 401 17.35 7.89 -9.67
N GLN A 402 17.36 8.91 -8.81
CA GLN A 402 17.23 8.72 -7.37
C GLN A 402 15.78 8.90 -6.91
N PRO A 403 15.29 8.02 -6.02
CA PRO A 403 13.95 8.12 -5.50
C PRO A 403 13.80 9.32 -4.53
N PRO A 404 12.59 9.89 -4.38
CA PRO A 404 12.33 11.06 -3.55
C PRO A 404 12.89 11.01 -2.12
N ALA A 405 12.75 9.87 -1.44
CA ALA A 405 13.21 9.65 -0.07
C ALA A 405 14.74 9.78 0.04
N LYS A 406 15.48 9.39 -1.00
CA LYS A 406 16.93 9.58 -1.06
C LYS A 406 17.27 11.05 -1.24
N LEU A 407 16.62 11.75 -2.18
CA LEU A 407 16.83 13.18 -2.48
C LEU A 407 16.49 14.13 -1.31
N LEU A 408 15.62 13.69 -0.40
CA LEU A 408 15.20 14.47 0.75
C LEU A 408 16.15 14.37 1.94
N LYS A 409 16.90 13.27 2.08
CA LYS A 409 17.85 13.04 3.19
C LYS A 409 19.10 13.92 3.07
N SER A 410 19.64 14.34 4.21
CA SER A 410 20.86 15.15 4.28
C SER A 410 22.07 14.41 3.71
N GLY A 411 22.83 15.07 2.84
CA GLY A 411 23.99 14.47 2.15
C GLY A 411 23.70 13.91 0.77
N ALA A 412 22.43 13.72 0.38
CA ALA A 412 22.07 13.42 -1.01
C ALA A 412 22.19 14.69 -1.88
N ASP A 413 23.36 14.86 -2.49
CA ASP A 413 23.71 15.86 -3.51
C ASP A 413 23.15 17.27 -3.24
N ALA A 414 23.81 18.04 -2.36
CA ALA A 414 23.65 19.50 -2.33
C ALA A 414 23.80 20.15 -3.73
N ASP A 415 24.43 19.41 -4.64
CA ASP A 415 24.64 19.72 -6.04
C ASP A 415 23.35 19.75 -6.89
N TRP A 416 22.39 18.83 -6.71
CA TRP A 416 21.15 18.88 -7.50
C TRP A 416 20.29 20.09 -7.12
N ARG A 417 20.22 20.45 -5.83
CA ARG A 417 19.51 21.67 -5.38
C ARG A 417 20.19 22.95 -5.87
N ARG A 418 21.51 22.92 -6.06
CA ARG A 418 22.26 24.02 -6.69
C ARG A 418 21.91 24.14 -8.16
N ARG A 419 21.90 23.03 -8.91
CA ARG A 419 21.52 23.01 -10.33
C ARG A 419 20.06 23.35 -10.58
N ALA A 420 19.16 22.87 -9.72
CA ALA A 420 17.76 23.28 -9.69
C ALA A 420 17.60 24.82 -9.63
N ARG A 421 18.44 25.51 -8.85
CA ARG A 421 18.44 26.99 -8.80
C ARG A 421 18.90 27.65 -10.11
N ALA A 422 19.75 27.00 -10.90
CA ALA A 422 20.13 27.49 -12.22
C ALA A 422 18.95 27.37 -13.19
N VAL A 423 18.27 26.22 -13.20
CA VAL A 423 17.03 26.01 -13.97
C VAL A 423 15.97 27.05 -13.59
N TRP A 424 15.77 27.29 -12.28
CA TRP A 424 14.86 28.33 -11.79
C TRP A 424 15.17 29.74 -12.31
N ARG A 425 16.46 30.08 -12.52
CA ARG A 425 16.85 31.37 -13.09
C ARG A 425 16.54 31.44 -14.58
N SER A 426 16.91 30.39 -15.33
CA SER A 426 16.63 30.30 -16.77
C SER A 426 15.14 30.45 -17.08
N LEU A 427 14.26 29.85 -16.25
CA LEU A 427 12.81 29.94 -16.41
C LEU A 427 12.24 31.34 -16.08
N ASN A 428 12.96 32.18 -15.33
CA ASN A 428 12.54 33.56 -15.02
C ASN A 428 13.09 34.57 -16.04
N ASP A 429 14.25 34.31 -16.64
CA ASP A 429 14.83 35.21 -17.65
C ASP A 429 14.06 35.16 -18.99
N GLN A 430 13.21 34.14 -19.19
CA GLN A 430 12.37 33.95 -20.38
C GLN A 430 10.92 34.47 -20.22
N SER A 431 10.58 35.05 -19.07
CA SER A 431 9.22 35.43 -18.68
C SER A 431 9.11 36.89 -18.26
#